data_AF-A0A1I4PPJ3-F1
#
_entry.id   AF-A0A1I4PPJ3-F1
#
_cell.length_a   1.000
_cell.length_b   1.000
_cell.length_c   1.000
_cell.angle_alpha   90.00
_cell.angle_beta   90.00
_cell.angle_gamma   90.00
#
_symmetry.space_group_name_H-M   'P 1'
#
loop_
_entity.id
_entity.type
_entity.pdbx_description
1 polymer ?
#
loop_
_entity_poly.entity_id
_entity_poly.type
_entity_poly.pdbx_seq_one_letter_code
_entity_poly.pdbx_strand_id
1 'polypeptide(L)' 'MKGVYIVSITAVVMWMFIYQWPKIESTKVKEKIAFATLTIIGWVVSIIYIIFPNATSPAKIVDFILIQLKNIILALF' A
#
# COMPACT_ATOMS: atom_id res chain seq x y z
N MET A 1 8.82 6.11 -19.29
CA MET A 1 9.24 6.27 -17.87
C MET A 1 8.32 5.53 -16.90
N LYS A 2 6.98 5.68 -16.94
CA LYS A 2 6.03 4.96 -16.06
C LYS A 2 6.18 3.43 -16.06
N GLY A 3 6.46 2.81 -17.22
CA GLY A 3 6.67 1.37 -17.34
C GLY A 3 7.86 0.84 -16.54
N VAL A 4 8.93 1.62 -16.39
CA VAL A 4 10.10 1.23 -15.58
C VAL A 4 9.68 1.06 -14.13
N TYR A 5 8.93 2.02 -13.56
CA TYR A 5 8.45 1.94 -12.18
C TYR A 5 7.55 0.72 -11.93
N ILE A 6 6.67 0.39 -12.88
CA ILE A 6 5.79 -0.78 -12.78
C ILE A 6 6.61 -2.07 -12.76
N VAL A 7 7.62 -2.19 -13.64
CA VAL A 7 8.52 -3.34 -13.68
C VAL A 7 9.33 -3.46 -12.39
N SER A 8 9.88 -2.35 -11.88
CA SER A 8 10.63 -2.33 -10.63
C SER A 8 9.79 -2.80 -9.43
N ILE A 9 8.57 -2.27 -9.30
CA ILE A 9 7.66 -2.62 -8.20
C ILE A 9 7.23 -4.08 -8.30
N THR A 10 6.95 -4.56 -9.51
CA THR A 10 6.60 -5.97 -9.74
C THR A 10 7.76 -6.90 -9.38
N ALA A 11 9.00 -6.52 -9.72
CA ALA A 11 10.19 -7.28 -9.33
C ALA A 11 10.38 -7.34 -7.81
N VAL A 12 10.20 -6.22 -7.11
CA VAL A 12 10.27 -6.17 -5.63
C VAL A 12 9.18 -7.03 -5.00
N VAL A 13 7.95 -6.93 -5.48
CA VAL A 13 6.83 -7.76 -5.00
C VAL A 13 7.11 -9.25 -5.23
N MET A 14 7.66 -9.60 -6.39
CA MET A 14 8.04 -10.98 -6.70
C MET A 14 9.15 -11.51 -5.78
N TRP A 15 10.16 -10.68 -5.48
CA TRP A 15 11.23 -11.01 -4.52
C TRP A 15 10.70 -11.18 -3.10
N MET A 16 9.84 -10.27 -2.63
CA MET A 16 9.17 -10.41 -1.34
C MET A 16 8.39 -11.72 -1.29
N PHE A 17 7.62 -12.02 -2.34
CA PHE A 17 6.83 -13.24 -2.39
C PHE A 17 7.71 -14.50 -2.33
N ILE A 18 8.77 -14.59 -3.13
CA ILE A 18 9.68 -15.74 -3.14
C ILE A 18 10.42 -15.89 -1.81
N TYR A 19 10.74 -14.81 -1.10
CA TYR A 19 11.45 -14.86 0.17
C TYR A 19 10.53 -15.18 1.36
N GLN A 20 9.36 -14.55 1.44
CA GLN A 20 8.42 -14.73 2.56
C GLN A 20 7.57 -16.00 2.45
N TRP A 21 7.20 -16.43 1.24
CA TRP A 21 6.37 -17.62 1.03
C TRP A 21 6.95 -18.93 1.60
N PRO A 22 8.25 -19.26 1.42
CA PRO A 22 8.86 -20.44 2.04
C PRO A 22 9.17 -20.25 3.52
N LYS A 23 9.32 -19.00 3.98
CA LYS A 23 9.60 -18.65 5.38
C LYS A 23 8.36 -18.78 6.27
N ILE A 24 7.16 -18.67 5.69
CA ILE A 24 5.91 -18.98 6.39
C ILE A 24 5.75 -20.51 6.45
N GLU A 25 5.72 -21.05 7.67
CA GLU A 25 5.51 -22.48 7.94
C GLU A 25 4.33 -23.01 7.10
N SER A 26 4.55 -24.15 6.43
CA SER A 26 3.58 -24.76 5.50
C SER A 26 2.24 -25.11 6.17
N THR A 27 2.24 -25.28 7.49
CA THR A 27 1.06 -25.57 8.32
C THR A 27 0.16 -24.36 8.56
N LYS A 28 0.61 -23.13 8.29
CA LYS A 28 -0.15 -21.90 8.57
C LYS A 28 -0.71 -21.26 7.29
N VAL A 29 -1.64 -21.98 6.66
CA VAL A 29 -2.30 -21.56 5.40
C VAL A 29 -2.97 -20.17 5.52
N LYS A 30 -3.53 -19.84 6.70
CA LYS A 30 -4.15 -18.53 6.98
C LYS A 30 -3.15 -17.38 6.90
N GLU A 31 -1.91 -17.58 7.39
CA GLU A 31 -0.86 -16.56 7.32
C GLU A 31 -0.37 -16.35 5.89
N LYS A 32 -0.27 -17.42 5.08
CA LYS A 32 0.05 -17.31 3.64
C LYS A 32 -1.01 -16.54 2.87
N ILE A 33 -2.29 -16.80 3.14
CA ILE A 33 -3.40 -16.08 2.52
C ILE A 33 -3.36 -14.60 2.93
N ALA A 34 -3.16 -14.30 4.22
CA ALA A 34 -3.07 -12.92 4.72
C ALA A 34 -1.88 -12.17 4.09
N PHE A 35 -0.73 -12.82 3.96
CA PHE A 35 0.43 -12.24 3.28
C PHE A 35 0.15 -11.97 1.80
N ALA A 36 -0.45 -12.94 1.09
CA ALA A 36 -0.79 -12.78 -0.32
C ALA A 36 -1.80 -11.65 -0.54
N THR A 37 -2.86 -11.57 0.25
CA THR A 37 -3.88 -10.52 0.13
C THR A 37 -3.30 -9.14 0.41
N LEU A 38 -2.51 -8.98 1.49
CA LEU A 38 -1.83 -7.71 1.80
C LEU A 38 -0.87 -7.29 0.69
N THR A 39 -0.11 -8.24 0.14
CA THR A 39 0.84 -7.97 -0.95
C THR A 39 0.12 -7.55 -2.23
N ILE A 40 -0.97 -8.23 -2.60
CA ILE A 40 -1.78 -7.88 -3.77
C ILE A 40 -2.39 -6.49 -3.60
N ILE A 41 -2.96 -6.18 -2.44
CA ILE A 41 -3.53 -4.86 -2.16
C ILE A 41 -2.45 -3.77 -2.30
N GLY A 42 -1.29 -3.95 -1.68
CA GLY A 42 -0.18 -2.99 -1.78
C GLY A 42 0.33 -2.81 -3.22
N TRP A 43 0.39 -3.89 -4.00
CA TRP A 43 0.78 -3.84 -5.41
C TRP A 43 -0.23 -3.08 -6.27
N VAL A 44 -1.53 -3.36 -6.11
CA VAL A 44 -2.61 -2.66 -6.82
C VAL A 44 -2.62 -1.17 -6.49
N VAL A 45 -2.50 -0.82 -5.20
CA VAL A 45 -2.41 0.59 -4.77
C VAL A 45 -1.22 1.29 -5.41
N SER A 46 -0.06 0.63 -5.48
CA SER A 46 1.14 1.18 -6.11
C SER A 46 0.94 1.44 -7.61
N ILE A 47 0.28 0.52 -8.33
CA ILE A 47 -0.04 0.70 -9.76
C ILE A 47 -0.99 1.89 -9.95
N ILE A 48 -2.03 2.00 -9.12
CA ILE A 48 -3.00 3.12 -9.17
C ILE A 48 -2.27 4.46 -9.05
N TYR A 49 -1.30 4.57 -8.13
CA TYR A 49 -0.50 5.79 -7.96
C TYR A 49 0.38 6.13 -9.18
N ILE A 50 0.93 5.13 -9.87
CA ILE A 50 1.77 5.37 -11.06
C ILE A 50 0.91 5.85 -12.24
N ILE A 51 -0.30 5.32 -12.37
CA ILE A 51 -1.24 5.70 -13.43
C ILE A 51 -1.83 7.09 -13.14
N PHE A 52 -2.25 7.32 -11.90
CA PHE A 52 -2.84 8.56 -11.41
C PHE A 52 -1.91 9.27 -10.41
N PRO A 53 -0.82 9.92 -10.88
CA PRO A 53 0.12 10.62 -10.00
C PRO A 53 -0.51 11.82 -9.26
N ASN A 54 -1.64 12.32 -9.76
CA ASN A 54 -2.42 13.40 -9.15
C ASN A 54 -3.57 12.88 -8.28
N ALA A 55 -3.74 11.57 -8.11
CA ALA A 55 -4.64 11.06 -7.09
C ALA A 55 -4.17 11.60 -5.73
N THR A 56 -5.08 12.20 -4.97
CA THR A 56 -4.80 12.74 -3.65
C THR A 56 -4.16 11.62 -2.84
N SER A 57 -2.87 11.76 -2.53
CA SER A 57 -2.14 10.75 -1.77
C SER A 57 -2.96 10.38 -0.52
N PRO A 58 -3.21 9.11 -0.19
CA PRO A 58 -3.70 8.69 1.13
C PRO A 58 -3.12 9.49 2.30
N ALA A 59 -1.83 9.86 2.25
CA ALA A 59 -1.24 10.76 3.24
C ALA A 59 -1.90 12.16 3.26
N LYS A 60 -2.16 12.76 2.10
CA LYS A 60 -2.90 14.02 1.97
C LYS A 60 -4.37 13.91 2.40
N ILE A 61 -4.99 12.73 2.24
CA ILE A 61 -6.34 12.47 2.74
C ILE A 61 -6.34 12.46 4.27
N VAL A 62 -5.36 11.77 4.88
CA VAL A 62 -5.16 11.77 6.33
C VAL A 62 -4.85 13.19 6.83
N ASP A 63 -3.95 13.91 6.18
CA ASP A 63 -3.64 15.31 6.51
C ASP A 63 -4.89 16.20 6.42
N PHE A 64 -5.72 16.03 5.38
CA PHE A 64 -6.95 16.78 5.24
C PHE A 64 -7.91 16.52 6.41
N ILE A 65 -8.10 15.26 6.81
CA ILE A 65 -8.93 14.89 7.96
C ILE A 65 -8.37 15.49 9.25
N LEU A 66 -7.05 15.40 9.46
CA LEU A 66 -6.39 15.97 10.63
C LEU A 66 -6.51 17.49 10.70
N ILE A 67 -6.38 18.18 9.56
CA ILE A 67 -6.56 19.65 9.47
C ILE A 67 -8.01 20.03 9.78
N GLN A 68 -8.99 19.32 9.21
CA GLN A 68 -10.40 19.57 9.49
C GLN A 68 -10.73 19.34 10.97
N LEU A 69 -10.22 18.25 11.56
CA LEU A 69 -10.40 17.96 12.98
C LEU A 69 -9.78 19.03 13.87
N LYS A 70 -8.54 19.47 13.56
CA LYS A 70 -7.87 20.56 14.27
C LYS A 70 -8.68 21.85 14.24
N ASN A 71 -9.23 22.22 13.08
CA ASN A 71 -10.04 23.43 12.95
C ASN A 71 -11.35 23.34 13.76
N ILE A 72 -11.99 22.18 13.80
CA ILE A 72 -13.19 21.96 14.64
C ILE A 72 -12.86 22.10 16.12
N ILE A 73 -11.74 21.52 16.57
CA ILE A 73 -11.30 21.62 17.97
C ILE A 73 -10.97 23.07 18.34
N LEU A 74 -10.24 23.80 17.48
CA LEU A 74 -9.93 25.21 17.70
C LEU A 74 -11.15 26.13 17.64
N ALA A 75 -12.21 25.75 16.93
CA ALA A 75 -13.46 26.50 16.92
C ALA A 75 -14.31 26.29 18.19
N LEU A 76 -13.94 25.31 19.02
CA LEU A 76 -14.67 24.89 20.22
C LEU A 76 -14.09 25.46 21.53
N PHE A 77 -12.90 26.05 21.48
CA PHE A 77 -12.19 26.68 22.61
C PHE A 77 -11.89 28.16 22.30
#